data_AF-A0A645IFY8-F1
#
_entry.id   AF-A0A645IFY8-F1
#
_cell.length_a   1.000
_cell.length_b   1.000
_cell.length_c   1.000
_cell.angle_alpha   90.00
_cell.angle_beta   90.00
_cell.angle_gamma   90.00
#
_symmetry.space_group_name_H-M   'P 1'
#
loop_
_entity.id
_entity.type
_entity.pdbx_description
1 polymer ?
#
loop_
_entity_poly.entity_id
_entity_poly.type
_entity_poly.pdbx_seq_one_letter_code
_entity_poly.pdbx_strand_id
1 'polypeptide(L)'
;MHNQRVVQSGQSWQQGPIILNWLDIQDSFDASGFNLIIHEVAHKLDMRNGDRASGIPAIPLRDIAGWEHDLYAAMNNIQDEIDLVGETACSIDAYAATDPAECFAVLSEYFFSAPELFAPRFPALWQRFIQFYRQNPMERLRDTR
;
A
#
# COMPACT_ATOMS: atom_id res chain seq x y z
N MET A 1 12.33 12.34 20.83
CA MET A 1 10.84 12.36 20.87
C MET A 1 10.37 12.13 19.44
N HIS A 2 10.08 10.87 19.10
CA HIS A 2 9.55 10.50 17.79
C HIS A 2 8.08 10.88 17.80
N ASN A 3 7.79 12.09 17.31
CA ASN A 3 6.42 12.56 17.16
C ASN A 3 5.96 12.02 15.81
N GLN A 4 5.27 10.87 15.83
CA GLN A 4 4.39 10.49 14.72
C GLN A 4 3.49 11.69 14.45
N ARG A 5 3.82 12.47 13.42
CA ARG A 5 2.81 13.29 12.78
C ARG A 5 1.91 12.30 12.09
N VAL A 6 0.95 11.78 12.86
CA VAL A 6 -0.41 11.59 12.37
C VAL A 6 -0.72 12.88 11.62
N VAL A 7 -0.64 12.84 10.30
CA VAL A 7 -1.17 13.91 9.47
C VAL A 7 -2.64 13.95 9.82
N GLN A 8 -3.00 14.90 10.68
CA GLN A 8 -4.36 15.10 11.13
C GLN A 8 -5.25 15.29 9.90
N SER A 9 -6.03 14.25 9.63
CA SER A 9 -7.49 14.32 9.65
C SER A 9 -8.12 15.26 8.61
N GLY A 10 -8.59 14.66 7.51
CA GLY A 10 -9.88 15.03 6.90
C GLY A 10 -9.91 16.10 5.81
N GLN A 11 -8.78 16.72 5.48
CA GLN A 11 -8.63 17.65 4.36
C GLN A 11 -7.17 17.60 3.82
N SER A 12 -6.62 16.40 3.59
CA SER A 12 -5.31 16.31 2.92
C SER A 12 -5.42 17.00 1.56
N TRP A 13 -4.48 17.90 1.28
CA TRP A 13 -4.50 18.78 0.12
C TRP A 13 -4.48 17.92 -1.14
N GLN A 14 -5.66 17.69 -1.73
CA GLN A 14 -5.83 16.85 -2.92
C GLN A 14 -4.84 17.26 -4.03
N GLN A 15 -4.66 18.57 -4.18
CA GLN A 15 -3.76 19.21 -5.15
C GLN A 15 -2.43 19.72 -4.53
N GLY A 16 -2.18 19.43 -3.26
CA GLY A 16 -0.95 19.84 -2.56
C GLY A 16 0.28 19.03 -2.99
N PRO A 17 1.49 19.55 -2.74
CA PRO A 17 2.72 18.82 -3.04
C PRO A 17 2.83 17.54 -2.22
N ILE A 18 3.57 16.56 -2.73
CA ILE A 18 4.05 15.43 -1.92
C ILE A 18 5.10 15.97 -0.94
N ILE A 19 4.98 15.62 0.33
CA ILE A 19 5.89 16.05 1.39
C ILE A 19 6.67 14.83 1.85
N LEU A 20 8.00 14.93 1.84
CA LEU A 20 8.89 13.83 2.21
C LEU A 20 9.95 14.34 3.19
N ASN A 21 10.56 13.43 3.93
CA ASN A 21 11.77 13.71 4.70
C ASN A 21 12.94 12.87 4.17
N TRP A 22 14.16 13.39 4.34
CA TRP A 22 15.36 12.80 3.73
C TRP A 22 15.78 11.47 4.38
N LEU A 23 15.45 11.24 5.66
CA LEU A 23 15.82 9.99 6.33
C LEU A 23 15.04 8.83 5.72
N ASP A 24 13.72 8.96 5.64
CA ASP A 24 12.85 7.92 5.10
C ASP A 24 13.05 7.72 3.57
N ILE A 25 13.47 8.77 2.84
CA ILE A 25 13.88 8.62 1.44
C ILE A 25 15.09 7.69 1.31
N GLN A 26 16.06 7.78 2.21
CA GLN A 26 17.23 6.91 2.17
C GLN A 26 16.84 5.46 2.42
N ASP A 27 15.95 5.21 3.39
CA ASP A 27 15.44 3.87 3.68
C ASP A 27 14.61 3.30 2.51
N SER A 28 13.99 4.18 1.71
CA SER A 28 13.23 3.81 0.51
C SER A 28 14.10 3.32 -0.67
N PHE A 29 15.43 3.41 -0.59
CA PHE A 29 16.32 2.87 -1.62
C PHE A 29 16.53 1.36 -1.51
N ASP A 30 16.26 0.77 -0.35
CA ASP A 30 16.41 -0.65 -0.10
C ASP A 30 15.18 -1.46 -0.54
N ALA A 31 15.39 -2.75 -0.80
CA ALA A 31 14.30 -3.72 -1.05
C ALA A 31 13.78 -4.29 0.28
N SER A 32 13.26 -3.42 1.16
CA SER A 32 12.94 -3.75 2.56
C SER A 32 11.45 -3.96 2.84
N GLY A 33 10.57 -3.63 1.90
CA GLY A 33 9.12 -3.52 2.13
C GLY A 33 8.64 -2.08 2.35
N PHE A 34 9.52 -1.20 2.84
CA PHE A 34 9.24 0.23 3.04
C PHE A 34 9.65 1.08 1.83
N ASN A 35 8.80 2.01 1.42
CA ASN A 35 9.10 3.03 0.42
C ASN A 35 8.15 4.24 0.51
N LEU A 36 8.58 5.28 1.22
CA LEU A 36 7.79 6.50 1.45
C LEU A 36 7.36 7.19 0.14
N ILE A 37 8.19 7.15 -0.91
CA ILE A 37 7.86 7.79 -2.19
C ILE A 37 6.67 7.07 -2.84
N ILE A 38 6.71 5.74 -2.86
CA ILE A 38 5.61 4.92 -3.41
C ILE A 38 4.34 5.10 -2.58
N HIS A 39 4.46 5.14 -1.26
CA HIS A 39 3.34 5.37 -0.35
C HIS A 39 2.58 6.66 -0.68
N GLU A 40 3.29 7.79 -0.75
CA GLU A 40 2.70 9.09 -1.06
C GLU A 40 2.14 9.16 -2.49
N VAL A 41 2.79 8.49 -3.44
CA VAL A 41 2.28 8.38 -4.82
C VAL A 41 1.00 7.54 -4.86
N ALA A 42 0.89 6.48 -4.07
CA ALA A 42 -0.31 5.66 -3.99
C ALA A 42 -1.51 6.48 -3.50
N HIS A 43 -1.34 7.30 -2.45
CA HIS A 43 -2.40 8.22 -2.04
C HIS A 43 -2.82 9.19 -3.15
N LYS A 44 -1.87 9.72 -3.94
CA LYS A 44 -2.21 10.57 -5.09
C LYS A 44 -2.96 9.81 -6.19
N LEU A 45 -2.70 8.52 -6.37
CA LEU A 45 -3.41 7.68 -7.34
C LEU A 45 -4.84 7.35 -6.87
N ASP A 46 -5.01 7.06 -5.58
CA ASP A 46 -6.32 6.84 -4.93
C ASP A 46 -7.22 8.07 -5.10
N MET A 47 -6.69 9.26 -4.82
CA MET A 47 -7.43 10.52 -4.90
C MET A 47 -7.61 11.08 -6.33
N ARG A 48 -7.13 10.41 -7.37
CA ARG A 48 -7.12 10.98 -8.73
C ARG A 48 -8.51 11.15 -9.34
N ASN A 49 -9.45 10.28 -8.99
CA ASN A 49 -10.81 10.26 -9.54
C ASN A 49 -11.89 10.70 -8.54
N GLY A 50 -11.51 11.10 -7.32
CA GLY A 50 -12.46 11.42 -6.28
C GLY A 50 -11.84 12.18 -5.12
N ASP A 51 -12.71 12.80 -4.33
CA ASP A 51 -12.27 13.74 -3.31
C ASP A 51 -11.69 13.09 -2.04
N ARG A 52 -11.90 11.79 -1.87
CA ARG A 52 -11.57 11.05 -0.64
C ARG A 52 -10.71 9.84 -0.99
N ALA A 53 -9.64 9.66 -0.24
CA ALA A 53 -8.86 8.42 -0.26
C ALA A 53 -9.75 7.27 0.25
N SER A 54 -9.82 6.20 -0.52
CA SER A 54 -10.71 5.05 -0.31
C SER A 54 -9.97 3.71 -0.40
N GLY A 55 -8.69 3.72 -0.75
CA GLY A 55 -7.92 2.54 -1.12
C GLY A 55 -8.25 1.98 -2.49
N ILE A 56 -9.07 2.69 -3.28
CA ILE A 56 -9.53 2.26 -4.60
C ILE A 56 -9.10 3.29 -5.64
N PRO A 57 -8.00 3.03 -6.36
CA PRO A 57 -7.53 3.95 -7.37
C PRO A 57 -8.45 4.00 -8.59
N ALA A 58 -8.13 4.87 -9.54
CA ALA A 58 -8.88 5.06 -10.79
C ALA A 58 -8.98 3.77 -11.65
N ILE A 59 -9.99 2.93 -11.38
CA ILE A 59 -10.28 1.68 -12.07
C ILE A 59 -11.69 1.67 -12.71
N PRO A 60 -12.00 0.75 -13.64
CA PRO A 60 -13.33 0.64 -14.21
C PRO A 60 -14.40 0.33 -13.15
N LEU A 61 -15.58 0.95 -13.24
CA LEU A 61 -16.66 0.83 -12.25
C LEU A 61 -17.05 -0.62 -11.92
N ARG A 62 -17.02 -1.51 -12.93
CA ARG A 62 -17.34 -2.93 -12.77
C ARG A 62 -16.36 -3.69 -11.87
N ASP A 63 -15.14 -3.17 -11.69
CA ASP A 63 -14.05 -3.82 -10.96
C ASP A 63 -13.99 -3.35 -9.50
N ILE A 64 -14.68 -2.25 -9.15
CA ILE A 64 -14.67 -1.61 -7.81
C ILE A 64 -15.10 -2.59 -6.72
N ALA A 65 -16.25 -3.24 -6.86
CA ALA A 65 -16.76 -4.14 -5.82
C ALA A 65 -15.81 -5.31 -5.53
N GLY A 66 -15.15 -5.84 -6.57
CA GLY A 66 -14.15 -6.88 -6.39
C GLY A 66 -12.86 -6.37 -5.75
N TRP A 67 -12.43 -5.16 -6.11
CA TRP A 67 -11.27 -4.53 -5.49
C TRP A 67 -11.50 -4.28 -4.01
N GLU A 68 -12.63 -3.66 -3.67
CA GLU A 68 -13.03 -3.37 -2.30
C GLU A 68 -13.09 -4.65 -1.47
N HIS A 69 -13.73 -5.70 -1.98
CA HIS A 69 -13.80 -6.99 -1.32
C HIS A 69 -12.41 -7.57 -0.99
N ASP A 70 -11.51 -7.63 -1.99
CA ASP A 70 -10.19 -8.22 -1.81
C ASP A 70 -9.28 -7.36 -0.92
N LEU A 71 -9.45 -6.03 -0.94
CA LEU A 71 -8.74 -5.09 -0.06
C LEU A 71 -9.16 -5.28 1.40
N TYR A 72 -10.45 -5.28 1.70
CA TYR A 72 -10.94 -5.52 3.06
C TYR A 72 -10.61 -6.93 3.56
N ALA A 73 -10.61 -7.94 2.69
CA ALA A 73 -10.14 -9.27 3.06
C ALA A 73 -8.65 -9.28 3.44
N ALA A 74 -7.80 -8.53 2.73
CA ALA A 74 -6.40 -8.37 3.07
C ALA A 74 -6.22 -7.64 4.41
N MET A 75 -6.96 -6.54 4.64
CA MET A 75 -6.93 -5.81 5.92
C MET A 75 -7.28 -6.70 7.10
N ASN A 76 -8.38 -7.47 7.00
CA ASN A 76 -8.77 -8.41 8.07
C ASN A 76 -7.70 -9.48 8.31
N ASN A 77 -7.08 -10.02 7.24
CA ASN A 77 -6.01 -10.99 7.39
C ASN A 77 -4.74 -10.41 8.04
N ILE A 78 -4.42 -9.13 7.78
CA ILE A 78 -3.32 -8.43 8.44
C ILE A 78 -3.67 -8.23 9.92
N GLN A 79 -4.90 -7.80 10.24
CA GLN A 79 -5.36 -7.67 11.62
C GLN A 79 -5.32 -9.00 12.39
N ASP A 80 -5.77 -10.10 11.79
CA ASP A 80 -5.73 -11.43 12.40
C ASP A 80 -4.27 -11.85 12.73
N GLU A 81 -3.30 -11.49 11.89
CA GLU A 81 -1.88 -11.75 12.16
C GLU A 81 -1.36 -10.86 13.29
N ILE A 82 -1.69 -9.55 13.29
CA ILE A 82 -1.34 -8.63 14.38
C ILE A 82 -1.85 -9.16 15.72
N ASP A 83 -3.11 -9.61 15.77
CA ASP A 83 -3.72 -10.15 16.98
C ASP A 83 -3.02 -11.44 17.47
N LEU A 84 -2.43 -12.21 16.56
CA LEU A 84 -1.75 -13.46 16.86
C LEU A 84 -0.30 -13.29 17.30
N VAL A 85 0.47 -12.44 16.61
CA VAL A 85 1.94 -12.33 16.80
C VAL A 85 2.40 -10.97 17.32
N GLY A 86 1.52 -9.96 17.34
CA GLY A 86 1.81 -8.58 17.69
C GLY A 86 2.33 -7.75 16.50
N GLU A 87 2.18 -6.43 16.60
CA GLU A 87 2.52 -5.47 15.54
C GLU A 87 3.98 -5.57 15.06
N THR A 88 4.94 -5.83 15.95
CA THR A 88 6.37 -5.84 15.60
C THR A 88 6.82 -7.12 14.88
N ALA A 89 6.01 -8.18 14.90
CA ALA A 89 6.34 -9.48 14.34
C ALA A 89 5.48 -9.85 13.13
N CYS A 90 4.50 -9.04 12.76
CA CYS A 90 3.66 -9.26 11.60
C CYS A 90 4.45 -9.10 10.28
N SER A 91 4.05 -9.83 9.24
CA SER A 91 4.84 -9.91 8.00
C SER A 91 4.53 -8.80 6.98
N ILE A 92 3.45 -8.04 7.18
CA ILE A 92 3.14 -6.79 6.49
C ILE A 92 2.99 -5.72 7.56
N ASP A 93 3.49 -4.52 7.32
CA ASP A 93 3.41 -3.41 8.27
C ASP A 93 1.99 -3.24 8.82
N ALA A 94 1.85 -3.25 10.15
CA ALA A 94 0.58 -3.20 10.85
C ALA A 94 -0.25 -1.96 10.48
N TYR A 95 0.39 -0.89 10.00
CA TYR A 95 -0.28 0.31 9.55
C TYR A 95 -1.28 0.06 8.41
N ALA A 96 -1.06 -0.98 7.59
CA ALA A 96 -1.98 -1.41 6.53
C ALA A 96 -3.36 -1.86 7.03
N ALA A 97 -3.51 -2.21 8.31
CA ALA A 97 -4.81 -2.57 8.90
C ALA A 97 -5.62 -1.35 9.37
N THR A 98 -5.03 -0.15 9.39
CA THR A 98 -5.64 1.06 9.98
C THR A 98 -6.87 1.53 9.20
N ASP A 99 -6.73 1.71 7.89
CA ASP A 99 -7.82 2.05 7.00
C ASP A 99 -7.50 1.63 5.54
N PRO A 100 -8.51 1.60 4.64
CA PRO A 100 -8.32 1.12 3.27
C PRO A 100 -7.33 1.93 2.44
N ALA A 101 -7.24 3.24 2.63
CA ALA A 101 -6.29 4.08 1.90
C ALA A 101 -4.86 3.74 2.29
N GLU A 102 -4.61 3.54 3.58
CA GLU A 102 -3.32 3.08 4.09
C GLU A 102 -3.01 1.66 3.66
N CYS A 103 -4.01 0.76 3.65
CA CYS A 103 -3.82 -0.59 3.13
C CYS A 103 -3.35 -0.57 1.67
N PHE A 104 -3.97 0.26 0.82
CA PHE A 104 -3.55 0.42 -0.57
C PHE A 104 -2.14 1.02 -0.69
N ALA A 105 -1.81 2.02 0.11
CA ALA A 105 -0.50 2.67 0.09
C ALA A 105 0.61 1.73 0.55
N VAL A 106 0.46 1.09 1.72
CA VAL A 106 1.43 0.12 2.24
C VAL A 106 1.58 -1.06 1.29
N LEU A 107 0.49 -1.69 0.83
CA LEU A 107 0.62 -2.80 -0.12
C LEU A 107 1.22 -2.37 -1.47
N SER A 108 1.14 -1.08 -1.84
CA SER A 108 1.87 -0.56 -3.00
C SER A 108 3.37 -0.50 -2.75
N GLU A 109 3.81 -0.16 -1.54
CA GLU A 109 5.23 -0.26 -1.16
C GLU A 109 5.73 -1.69 -1.35
N TYR A 110 5.06 -2.66 -0.71
CA TYR A 110 5.41 -4.08 -0.81
C TYR A 110 5.33 -4.58 -2.26
N PHE A 111 4.39 -4.10 -3.07
CA PHE A 111 4.29 -4.45 -4.49
C PHE A 111 5.59 -4.17 -5.24
N PHE A 112 6.27 -3.06 -4.95
CA PHE A 112 7.49 -2.66 -5.66
C PHE A 112 8.79 -3.03 -4.93
N SER A 113 8.80 -3.06 -3.59
CA SER A 113 10.01 -3.22 -2.78
C SER A 113 10.21 -4.62 -2.20
N ALA A 114 9.13 -5.36 -1.90
CA ALA A 114 9.18 -6.72 -1.35
C ALA A 114 8.03 -7.60 -1.89
N PRO A 115 7.92 -7.79 -3.23
CA PRO A 115 6.76 -8.44 -3.84
C PRO A 115 6.59 -9.90 -3.44
N GLU A 116 7.66 -10.56 -2.96
CA GLU A 116 7.64 -11.92 -2.42
C GLU A 116 6.86 -12.07 -1.12
N LEU A 117 6.63 -10.98 -0.38
CA LEU A 117 5.77 -10.97 0.82
C LEU A 117 4.30 -10.73 0.46
N PHE A 118 4.03 -9.96 -0.60
CA PHE A 118 2.68 -9.63 -1.02
C PHE A 118 2.06 -10.72 -1.92
N ALA A 119 2.72 -11.08 -3.02
CA ALA A 119 2.15 -11.93 -4.07
C ALA A 119 1.63 -13.30 -3.58
N PRO A 120 2.36 -14.08 -2.76
CA PRO A 120 1.86 -15.36 -2.28
C PRO A 120 0.80 -15.21 -1.19
N ARG A 121 0.81 -14.12 -0.42
CA ARG A 121 -0.10 -13.91 0.71
C ARG A 121 -1.49 -13.47 0.26
N PHE A 122 -1.55 -12.56 -0.72
CA PHE A 122 -2.82 -11.99 -1.21
C PHE A 122 -2.94 -12.14 -2.73
N PRO A 123 -3.05 -13.38 -3.26
CA PRO A 123 -2.94 -13.63 -4.70
C PRO A 123 -4.04 -12.94 -5.52
N ALA A 124 -5.27 -12.84 -5.00
CA ALA A 124 -6.36 -12.15 -5.71
C ALA A 124 -6.10 -10.65 -5.83
N LEU A 125 -5.73 -10.00 -4.72
CA LEU A 125 -5.42 -8.57 -4.68
C LEU A 125 -4.16 -8.24 -5.49
N TRP A 126 -3.14 -9.10 -5.41
CA TRP A 126 -1.93 -9.01 -6.23
C TRP A 126 -2.23 -8.94 -7.73
N GLN A 127 -3.16 -9.78 -8.23
CA GLN A 127 -3.56 -9.74 -9.65
C GLN A 127 -4.21 -8.40 -10.01
N ARG A 128 -4.98 -7.80 -9.10
CA ARG A 128 -5.56 -6.46 -9.33
C ARG A 128 -4.49 -5.38 -9.38
N PHE A 129 -3.48 -5.46 -8.51
CA PHE A 129 -2.34 -4.54 -8.53
C PHE A 129 -1.54 -4.66 -9.83
N ILE A 130 -1.31 -5.87 -10.35
CA ILE A 130 -0.71 -6.06 -11.68
C ILE A 130 -1.54 -5.36 -12.76
N GLN A 131 -2.86 -5.57 -12.77
CA GLN A 131 -3.75 -4.98 -13.77
C GLN A 131 -3.77 -3.45 -13.68
N PHE A 132 -3.76 -2.90 -12.46
CA PHE A 132 -3.77 -1.47 -12.20
C PHE A 132 -2.42 -0.81 -12.56
N TYR A 133 -1.31 -1.27 -11.97
CA TYR A 133 0.03 -0.72 -12.20
C TYR A 133 0.62 -1.11 -13.56
N ARG A 134 0.04 -2.11 -14.23
CA ARG A 134 0.50 -2.68 -15.51
C ARG A 134 1.95 -3.17 -15.46
N GLN A 135 2.36 -3.68 -14.30
CA GLN A 135 3.70 -4.18 -14.03
C GLN A 135 3.59 -5.49 -13.26
N ASN A 136 4.60 -6.36 -13.36
CA ASN A 136 4.70 -7.59 -12.57
C ASN A 136 6.09 -7.68 -11.90
N PRO A 137 6.29 -7.03 -10.73
CA PRO A 137 7.59 -7.02 -10.05
C PRO A 137 8.11 -8.41 -9.68
N MET A 138 7.24 -9.38 -9.37
CA MET A 138 7.64 -10.78 -9.13
C MET A 138 8.26 -11.44 -10.36
N GLU A 139 7.73 -11.17 -11.55
CA GLU A 139 8.25 -11.72 -12.80
C GLU A 139 9.60 -11.09 -13.18
N ARG A 140 9.71 -9.76 -13.02
CA ARG A 140 10.99 -9.03 -13.21
C ARG A 140 12.14 -9.62 -12.36
N LEU A 141 11.86 -10.02 -11.11
CA LEU A 141 12.87 -10.62 -10.23
C LEU A 141 13.31 -12.02 -10.67
N ARG A 142 12.47 -12.76 -11.41
CA ARG A 142 12.83 -14.08 -11.98
C ARG A 142 13.76 -13.92 -13.18
N ASP A 143 13.51 -12.93 -14.03
CA ASP A 143 14.32 -12.68 -15.23
C ASP A 143 15.72 -12.13 -14.92
N THR A 144 15.92 -11.63 -13.70
CA THR A 144 17.20 -11.04 -13.25
C THR A 144 18.08 -12.07 -12.50
N ARG A 145 17.63 -13.32 -12.35
CA ARG A 145 18.39 -14.43 -11.73
C ARG A 145 18.91 -15.39 -12.78
#